data_AF-A0A957EX86-F1
#
_entry.id   AF-A0A957EX86-F1
#
_cell.length_a   1.000
_cell.length_b   1.000
_cell.length_c   1.000
_cell.angle_alpha   90.00
_cell.angle_beta   90.00
_cell.angle_gamma   90.00
#
_symmetry.space_group_name_H-M   'P 1'
#
loop_
_entity.id
_entity.type
_entity.pdbx_description
1 polymer ?
#
loop_
_entity_poly.entity_id
_entity_poly.type
_entity_poly.pdbx_seq_one_letter_code
_entity_poly.pdbx_strand_id
1 'polypeptide(L)' 'MRKKAIFITGASGEVGHALIKKLAEDNNNLLLTLDLHPLPADIRHLTTHIEGNLLDNILLARMIS' A
#
# COMPACT_ATOMS: atom_id res chain seq x y z
N MET A 1 -18.52 8.48 -4.06
CA MET A 1 -18.49 7.94 -2.68
C MET A 1 -17.08 7.45 -2.39
N ARG A 2 -16.49 7.84 -1.26
CA ARG A 2 -15.14 7.42 -0.85
C ARG A 2 -15.19 5.96 -0.38
N LYS A 3 -14.38 5.08 -0.99
CA LYS A 3 -14.24 3.69 -0.54
C LYS A 3 -13.23 3.62 0.59
N LYS A 4 -13.50 2.80 1.62
CA LYS A 4 -12.55 2.54 2.70
C LYS A 4 -11.41 1.68 2.16
N ALA A 5 -10.17 2.06 2.46
CA ALA A 5 -8.98 1.30 2.12
C ALA A 5 -8.07 1.16 3.35
N ILE A 6 -7.29 0.09 3.38
CA ILE A 6 -6.22 -0.11 4.35
C ILE A 6 -4.95 0.46 3.73
N PHE A 7 -4.35 1.45 4.39
CA PHE A 7 -3.12 2.09 3.93
C PHE A 7 -1.92 1.51 4.70
N ILE A 8 -0.97 0.93 3.98
CA ILE A 8 0.22 0.26 4.52
C ILE A 8 1.47 1.01 4.06
N THR A 9 2.26 1.49 4.99
CA THR A 9 3.58 2.10 4.72
C THR A 9 4.69 1.10 5.00
N GLY A 10 5.88 1.29 4.41
CA GLY A 10 6.98 0.32 4.56
C GLY A 10 6.64 -1.05 3.96
N ALA A 11 5.84 -1.03 2.89
CA ALA A 11 5.18 -2.17 2.29
C ALA A 11 6.15 -3.18 1.63
N SER A 12 7.35 -2.74 1.25
CA SER A 12 8.41 -3.58 0.67
C SER A 12 9.26 -4.31 1.72
N GLY A 13 9.15 -3.94 3.00
CA GLY A 13 9.83 -4.61 4.10
C GLY A 13 9.20 -5.94 4.47
N GLU A 14 9.89 -6.74 5.29
CA GLU A 14 9.46 -8.10 5.67
C GLU A 14 8.05 -8.13 6.29
N VAL A 15 7.78 -7.20 7.22
CA VAL A 15 6.47 -7.09 7.90
C VAL A 15 5.40 -6.62 6.93
N GLY A 16 5.71 -5.63 6.08
CA GLY A 16 4.79 -5.11 5.07
C GLY A 16 4.37 -6.19 4.09
N HIS A 17 5.34 -6.98 3.61
CA HIS A 17 5.13 -8.09 2.70
C HIS A 17 4.21 -9.17 3.30
N ALA A 18 4.49 -9.62 4.52
CA ALA A 18 3.67 -10.60 5.21
C ALA A 18 2.25 -10.05 5.51
N LEU A 19 2.15 -8.78 5.88
CA LEU A 19 0.88 -8.12 6.17
C LEU A 19 -0.01 -8.01 4.92
N ILE A 20 0.56 -7.63 3.77
CA ILE A 20 -0.18 -7.55 2.50
C ILE A 20 -0.73 -8.92 2.14
N LYS A 21 0.10 -9.97 2.19
CA LYS A 21 -0.36 -11.34 1.91
C LYS A 21 -1.52 -11.73 2.81
N LYS A 22 -1.40 -11.46 4.12
CA LYS A 22 -2.43 -11.86 5.08
C LYS A 22 -3.74 -11.10 4.88
N LEU A 23 -3.68 -9.79 4.64
CA LEU A 23 -4.88 -8.97 4.46
C LEU A 23 -5.56 -9.20 3.10
N ALA A 24 -4.79 -9.56 2.07
CA ALA A 24 -5.31 -9.87 0.75
C ALA A 24 -6.09 -11.19 0.68
N GLU A 25 -6.02 -12.04 1.71
CA GLU A 25 -6.87 -13.24 1.84
C GLU A 25 -8.38 -12.88 1.89
N ASP A 26 -8.71 -11.67 2.36
CA ASP A 26 -10.08 -11.14 2.30
C ASP A 26 -10.23 -10.19 1.10
N ASN A 27 -10.95 -10.66 0.08
CA ASN A 27 -11.19 -9.93 -1.16
C ASN A 27 -11.98 -8.61 -0.98
N ASN A 28 -12.56 -8.37 0.19
CA ASN A 28 -13.21 -7.10 0.50
C ASN A 28 -12.21 -6.00 0.90
N ASN A 29 -10.97 -6.37 1.25
CA ASN A 29 -9.94 -5.41 1.61
C ASN A 29 -9.40 -4.72 0.35
N LEU A 30 -9.53 -3.38 0.34
CA LEU A 30 -8.82 -2.54 -0.62
C LEU A 30 -7.49 -2.13 0.00
N LEU A 31 -6.39 -2.63 -0.54
CA LEU A 31 -5.05 -2.37 -0.03
C LEU A 31 -4.37 -1.27 -0.86
N LEU A 32 -3.93 -0.21 -0.17
CA LEU A 32 -3.10 0.86 -0.71
C LEU A 32 -1.75 0.82 -0.01
N THR A 33 -0.66 0.86 -0.76
CA THR A 33 0.69 0.77 -0.20
C THR A 33 1.56 1.96 -0.56
N LEU A 34 2.47 2.34 0.33
CA LEU A 34 3.52 3.34 0.10
C LEU A 34 4.87 2.80 0.56
N ASP A 35 5.88 2.90 -0.30
CA ASP A 35 7.27 2.62 0.07
C ASP A 35 8.23 3.40 -0.83
N LEU A 36 9.49 3.58 -0.41
CA LEU A 36 10.56 4.14 -1.23
C LEU A 36 10.95 3.22 -2.39
N HIS A 37 10.71 1.92 -2.22
CA HIS A 37 11.10 0.88 -3.18
C HIS A 37 9.89 0.18 -3.81
N PRO A 38 10.03 -0.34 -5.04
CA PRO A 38 8.97 -1.11 -5.67
C PRO A 38 8.63 -2.35 -4.84
N LEU A 39 7.35 -2.74 -4.84
CA LEU A 39 6.96 -4.00 -4.24
C LEU A 39 7.55 -5.22 -4.97
N PRO A 40 7.90 -6.28 -4.23
CA PRO A 40 8.15 -7.60 -4.79
C PRO A 40 7.03 -8.06 -5.73
N ALA A 41 7.41 -8.73 -6.82
CA ALA A 41 6.49 -9.07 -7.91
C ALA A 41 5.33 -9.97 -7.48
N ASP A 42 5.55 -10.82 -6.47
CA ASP A 42 4.56 -11.76 -5.94
C ASP A 42 3.43 -11.09 -5.16
N ILE A 43 3.61 -9.85 -4.68
CA ILE A 43 2.57 -9.10 -3.94
C ILE A 43 2.08 -7.85 -4.67
N ARG A 44 2.75 -7.44 -5.75
CA ARG A 44 2.42 -6.20 -6.48
C ARG A 44 0.98 -6.16 -7.02
N HIS A 45 0.41 -7.31 -7.36
CA HIS A 45 -0.95 -7.41 -7.90
C HIS A 45 -2.05 -7.40 -6.82
N LEU A 46 -1.68 -7.50 -5.53
CA LEU A 46 -2.61 -7.56 -4.40
C LEU A 46 -3.02 -6.17 -3.88
N THR A 47 -2.39 -5.12 -4.38
CA THR A 47 -2.52 -3.76 -3.85
C THR A 47 -2.31 -2.72 -4.93
N THR A 48 -2.88 -1.53 -4.73
CA THR A 48 -2.44 -0.33 -5.45
C THR A 48 -1.20 0.21 -4.75
N HIS A 49 -0.07 0.27 -5.45
CA HIS A 49 1.20 0.70 -4.88
C HIS A 49 1.61 2.09 -5.34
N ILE A 50 2.14 2.87 -4.41
CA ILE A 50 2.74 4.18 -4.65
C ILE A 50 4.20 4.09 -4.22
N GLU A 51 5.10 4.41 -5.14
CA GLU A 51 6.52 4.58 -4.83
C GLU A 51 6.74 6.04 -4.42
N GLY A 52 7.22 6.28 -3.20
CA GLY A 52 7.39 7.62 -2.67
C GLY A 52 7.75 7.67 -1.19
N ASN A 53 8.09 8.88 -0.73
CA ASN A 53 8.50 9.12 0.65
C ASN A 53 7.27 9.46 1.52
N LEU A 54 7.14 8.79 2.67
CA LEU A 54 6.10 9.09 3.65
C LEU A 54 6.16 10.52 4.19
N LEU A 55 7.33 11.16 4.17
CA LEU A 55 7.51 12.55 4.60
C LEU A 55 7.19 13.56 3.49
N ASP A 56 6.87 13.13 2.27
CA ASP A 56 6.42 14.01 1.19
C ASP A 56 4.95 14.38 1.38
N ASN A 57 4.72 15.53 2.01
CA ASN A 57 3.36 16.03 2.26
C ASN A 57 2.57 16.37 0.99
N ILE A 58 3.26 16.72 -0.12
CA ILE A 58 2.60 17.01 -1.40
C ILE A 58 2.08 15.70 -1.99
N LEU A 59 2.88 14.63 -1.95
CA LEU A 59 2.45 13.30 -2.34
C LEU A 59 1.25 12.83 -1.53
N LEU A 60 1.33 12.91 -0.19
CA LEU A 60 0.25 12.48 0.69
C LEU A 60 -1.03 13.27 0.44
N ALA A 61 -0.95 14.59 0.25
CA ALA A 61 -2.13 15.42 -0.02
C ALA A 61 -2.89 14.98 -1.29
N ARG A 62 -2.17 14.49 -2.31
CA ARG A 62 -2.78 13.96 -3.55
C ARG A 62 -3.52 12.64 -3.35
N MET A 63 -3.23 11.90 -2.28
CA MET A 63 -3.88 10.63 -1.96
C MET A 63 -5.24 10.79 -1.26
N ILE A 64 -5.53 11.98 -0.70
CA ILE A 64 -6.72 12.24 0.13
C ILE A 64 -7.89 12.84 -0.69
N SER A 65 -7.71 13.01 -2.00
CA SER A 65 -8.68 13.61 -2.93
C SER A 65 -9.91 12.76 -3.18
#